data_AF-A0A969RPT0-F1
#
_entry.id   AF-A0A969RPT0-F1
#
_cell.length_a   1.000
_cell.length_b   1.000
_cell.length_c   1.000
_cell.angle_alpha   90.00
_cell.angle_beta   90.00
_cell.angle_gamma   90.00
#
_symmetry.space_group_name_H-M   'P 1'
#
loop_
_entity.id
_entity.type
_entity.pdbx_description
1 polymer ?
#
loop_
_entity_poly.entity_id
_entity_poly.type
_entity_poly.pdbx_seq_one_letter_code
_entity_poly.pdbx_strand_id
1 'polypeptide(L)'
;MKRFWEPTEIRAENFKNICRAVGIPEWEAIADWSDPQEAIPDAQERTVFYIERSPIEALCYQKIAEPGALIRIKAPSQMGKTSLLNRLCNQARQKGYQIVRLNLREAEKTTLSQLDKLLNWFCIGIRDQLKDHLSLTAHPRDYWDEYRGSKASCKAYFQEQILKQLSNPLVLAMDGVDWIFPWTEVSEEFFSDVAKLARRSQKRQGLGKSAVSGGSLNRRLRQMGYQPVSV
;
A
#
# COMPACT_ATOMS: atom_id res chain seq x y z
N MET A 1 18.93 24.59 -2.51
CA MET A 1 18.71 23.12 -2.43
C MET A 1 18.24 22.46 -3.74
N LYS A 2 18.03 23.18 -4.86
CA LYS A 2 17.63 22.57 -6.16
C LYS A 2 18.75 21.89 -6.95
N ARG A 3 20.02 22.21 -6.68
CA ARG A 3 21.20 21.71 -7.43
C ARG A 3 21.55 20.24 -7.20
N PHE A 4 21.03 19.59 -6.16
CA PHE A 4 21.41 18.21 -5.83
C PHE A 4 20.72 17.15 -6.69
N TRP A 5 19.71 17.53 -7.48
CA TRP A 5 18.83 16.60 -8.19
C TRP A 5 18.91 16.71 -9.72
N GLU A 6 19.84 17.51 -10.23
CA GLU A 6 20.20 17.51 -11.66
C GLU A 6 21.26 16.41 -11.88
N PRO A 7 21.23 15.67 -13.01
CA PRO A 7 22.18 14.62 -13.33
C PRO A 7 23.52 15.21 -13.78
N THR A 8 24.01 16.22 -13.08
CA THR A 8 25.33 16.78 -13.28
C THR A 8 26.33 15.91 -12.54
N GLU A 9 27.37 15.50 -13.24
CA GLU A 9 28.49 14.74 -12.67
C GLU A 9 28.97 15.41 -11.37
N ILE A 10 29.00 14.64 -10.28
CA ILE A 10 29.44 15.16 -8.99
C ILE A 10 30.93 15.47 -9.12
N ARG A 11 31.26 16.76 -9.23
CA ARG A 11 32.65 17.20 -9.26
C ARG A 11 33.37 16.70 -8.02
N ALA A 12 34.54 16.07 -8.20
CA ALA A 12 35.34 15.48 -7.13
C ALA A 12 35.59 16.47 -5.97
N GLU A 13 35.74 17.76 -6.28
CA GLU A 13 35.88 18.83 -5.30
C GLU A 13 34.69 18.95 -4.33
N ASN A 14 33.46 18.84 -4.86
CA ASN A 14 32.24 18.92 -4.05
C ASN A 14 32.14 17.73 -3.10
N PHE A 15 32.48 16.55 -3.60
CA PHE A 15 32.52 15.33 -2.81
C PHE A 15 33.53 15.45 -1.66
N LYS A 16 34.76 15.89 -1.95
CA LYS A 16 35.80 16.14 -0.92
C LYS A 16 35.35 17.14 0.15
N ASN A 17 34.66 18.21 -0.25
CA ASN A 17 34.14 19.21 0.67
C ASN A 17 33.05 18.65 1.59
N ILE A 18 32.17 17.79 1.07
CA ILE A 18 31.16 17.08 1.88
C ILE A 18 31.85 16.18 2.89
N CYS A 19 32.80 15.34 2.44
CA CYS A 19 33.54 14.41 3.30
C CYS A 19 34.23 15.15 4.48
N ARG A 20 34.84 16.31 4.22
CA ARG A 20 35.40 17.16 5.29
C ARG A 20 34.33 17.68 6.25
N ALA A 21 33.18 18.13 5.73
CA ALA A 21 32.10 18.67 6.56
C ALA A 21 31.44 17.61 7.46
N VAL A 22 31.39 16.34 7.03
CA VAL A 22 30.89 15.23 7.87
C VAL A 22 31.97 14.56 8.73
N GLY A 23 33.19 15.10 8.77
CA GLY A 23 34.26 14.57 9.63
C GLY A 23 34.91 13.28 9.12
N ILE A 24 34.87 13.05 7.79
CA ILE A 24 35.47 11.91 7.12
C ILE A 24 36.59 12.43 6.18
N PRO A 25 37.76 12.81 6.71
CA PRO A 25 38.84 13.38 5.91
C PRO A 25 39.55 12.35 5.02
N GLU A 26 39.61 11.09 5.45
CA GLU A 26 40.29 9.97 4.77
C GLU A 26 39.29 9.05 4.06
N TRP A 27 38.41 9.64 3.24
CA TRP A 27 37.40 8.89 2.48
C TRP A 27 38.01 7.84 1.54
N GLU A 28 39.25 8.06 1.08
CA GLU A 28 40.03 7.13 0.23
C GLU A 28 40.32 5.80 0.93
N ALA A 29 40.42 5.78 2.26
CA ALA A 29 40.63 4.56 3.06
C ALA A 29 39.33 3.78 3.31
N ILE A 30 38.18 4.40 3.06
CA ILE A 30 36.84 3.82 3.25
C ILE A 30 36.27 3.31 1.93
N ALA A 31 36.65 3.94 0.82
CA ALA A 31 36.25 3.52 -0.51
C ALA A 31 37.02 2.24 -0.89
N ASP A 32 36.30 1.12 -0.95
CA ASP A 32 36.80 -0.09 -1.58
C ASP A 32 36.79 0.12 -3.11
N TRP A 33 37.98 0.29 -3.68
CA TRP A 33 38.19 0.53 -5.11
C TRP A 33 38.46 -0.76 -5.89
N SER A 34 38.13 -1.93 -5.33
CA SER A 34 38.19 -3.16 -6.10
C SER A 34 37.33 -3.03 -7.36
N ASP A 35 38.01 -3.19 -8.50
CA ASP A 35 37.51 -2.90 -9.85
C ASP A 35 36.22 -3.72 -10.11
N PRO A 36 35.08 -3.10 -10.49
CA PRO A 36 33.86 -3.84 -10.79
C PRO A 36 33.96 -4.47 -12.19
N GLN A 37 34.94 -5.35 -12.39
CA GLN A 37 35.04 -6.19 -13.60
C GLN A 37 34.31 -7.52 -13.46
N GLU A 38 33.76 -7.85 -12.29
CA GLU A 38 32.74 -8.89 -12.20
C GLU A 38 31.39 -8.29 -12.58
N ALA A 39 30.95 -8.64 -13.79
CA ALA A 39 29.65 -8.29 -14.36
C ALA A 39 28.56 -8.35 -13.30
N ILE A 40 27.91 -7.22 -13.03
CA ILE A 40 26.72 -7.14 -12.18
C ILE A 40 25.69 -8.09 -12.80
N PRO A 41 25.39 -9.25 -12.17
CA PRO A 41 24.39 -10.15 -12.70
C PRO A 41 23.04 -9.45 -12.60
N ASP A 42 22.28 -9.58 -13.68
CA ASP A 42 21.00 -8.94 -13.92
C ASP A 42 20.08 -8.93 -12.67
N ALA A 43 19.73 -7.73 -12.23
CA ALA A 43 18.50 -7.37 -11.53
C ALA A 43 18.01 -8.12 -10.26
N GLN A 44 18.78 -9.02 -9.62
CA GLN A 44 18.27 -9.78 -8.46
C GLN A 44 18.61 -9.26 -7.05
N GLU A 45 19.58 -8.36 -6.85
CA GLU A 45 19.93 -7.93 -5.48
C GLU A 45 20.05 -6.41 -5.33
N ARG A 46 18.91 -5.71 -5.34
CA ARG A 46 18.80 -4.38 -4.69
C ARG A 46 18.69 -4.47 -3.16
N THR A 47 19.08 -5.60 -2.58
CA THR A 47 19.03 -5.89 -1.14
C THR A 47 20.24 -5.34 -0.39
N VAL A 48 21.37 -5.13 -1.07
CA VAL A 48 22.67 -4.80 -0.44
C VAL A 48 22.69 -3.42 0.26
N PHE A 49 21.79 -2.48 -0.12
CA PHE A 49 21.80 -1.11 0.42
C PHE A 49 20.62 -0.76 1.34
N TYR A 50 19.80 -1.72 1.74
CA TYR A 50 18.66 -1.43 2.62
C TYR A 50 18.98 -1.75 4.07
N ILE A 51 18.96 -0.73 4.91
CA ILE A 51 19.06 -0.87 6.36
C ILE A 51 17.66 -1.16 6.91
N GLU A 52 17.51 -2.31 7.55
CA GLU A 52 16.27 -2.72 8.20
C GLU A 52 15.84 -1.71 9.27
N ARG A 53 14.56 -1.34 9.24
CA ARG A 53 14.01 -0.35 10.18
C ARG A 53 13.38 -1.06 11.36
N SER A 54 14.20 -1.71 12.18
CA SER A 54 13.76 -2.28 13.45
C SER A 54 13.44 -1.17 14.46
N PRO A 55 12.37 -1.27 15.27
CA PRO A 55 11.42 -2.39 15.39
C PRO A 55 10.19 -2.29 14.47
N ILE A 56 10.08 -1.21 13.71
CA ILE A 56 8.91 -0.84 12.91
C ILE A 56 8.58 -1.89 11.85
N GLU A 57 9.59 -2.35 11.11
CA GLU A 57 9.42 -3.31 10.01
C GLU A 57 8.94 -4.66 10.52
N ALA A 58 9.49 -5.14 11.65
CA ALA A 58 9.03 -6.34 12.33
C ALA A 58 7.56 -6.25 12.78
N LEU A 59 7.14 -5.10 13.32
CA LEU A 59 5.74 -4.87 13.70
C LEU A 59 4.81 -4.90 12.49
N CYS A 60 5.24 -4.34 11.35
CA CYS A 60 4.48 -4.44 10.10
C CYS A 60 4.36 -5.89 9.61
N TYR A 61 5.42 -6.70 9.72
CA TYR A 61 5.38 -8.12 9.35
C TYR A 61 4.47 -8.96 10.24
N GLN A 62 4.36 -8.62 11.52
CA GLN A 62 3.38 -9.25 12.41
C GLN A 62 1.96 -8.81 12.04
N LYS A 63 1.74 -7.50 11.84
CA LYS A 63 0.42 -6.96 11.55
C LYS A 63 -0.15 -7.39 10.20
N ILE A 64 0.69 -7.57 9.17
CA ILE A 64 0.20 -7.98 7.84
C ILE A 64 -0.35 -9.41 7.85
N ALA A 65 0.03 -10.22 8.84
CA ALA A 65 -0.50 -11.57 9.03
C ALA A 65 -1.85 -11.59 9.77
N GLU A 66 -2.25 -10.49 10.42
CA GLU A 66 -3.55 -10.39 11.10
C GLU A 66 -4.68 -10.14 10.09
N PRO A 67 -5.73 -10.99 10.04
CA PRO A 67 -6.85 -10.77 9.14
C PRO A 67 -7.57 -9.45 9.43
N GLY A 68 -7.79 -8.66 8.39
CA GLY A 68 -8.46 -7.35 8.49
C GLY A 68 -7.59 -6.23 9.06
N ALA A 69 -6.28 -6.44 9.23
CA ALA A 69 -5.36 -5.41 9.65
C ALA A 69 -5.30 -4.24 8.67
N LEU A 70 -5.12 -3.04 9.23
CA LEU A 70 -4.88 -1.81 8.48
C LEU A 70 -3.54 -1.23 8.93
N ILE A 71 -2.55 -1.26 8.03
CA ILE A 71 -1.22 -0.71 8.28
C ILE A 71 -1.13 0.61 7.54
N ARG A 72 -0.78 1.69 8.26
CA ARG A 72 -0.57 3.01 7.66
C ARG A 72 0.89 3.38 7.76
N ILE A 73 1.55 3.51 6.60
CA ILE A 73 2.94 3.94 6.50
C ILE A 73 2.97 5.45 6.21
N LYS A 74 3.43 6.25 7.17
CA LYS A 74 3.66 7.69 7.07
C LYS A 74 5.16 7.95 7.08
N ALA A 75 5.59 8.87 6.24
CA ALA A 75 6.94 9.40 6.21
C ALA A 75 6.94 10.64 5.29
N PRO A 76 8.01 11.43 5.26
CA PRO A 76 8.30 12.36 4.17
C PRO A 76 8.49 11.65 2.82
N SER A 77 8.36 12.39 1.72
CA SER A 77 8.63 11.86 0.36
C SER A 77 10.06 11.32 0.27
N GLN A 78 10.28 10.32 -0.59
CA GLN A 78 11.59 9.67 -0.83
C GLN A 78 12.26 8.98 0.37
N MET A 79 11.62 8.92 1.55
CA MET A 79 12.14 8.19 2.71
C MET A 79 11.87 6.67 2.66
N GLY A 80 11.73 6.07 1.49
CA GLY A 80 11.60 4.61 1.35
C GLY A 80 10.24 4.00 1.71
N LYS A 81 9.14 4.77 1.78
CA LYS A 81 7.79 4.23 2.02
C LYS A 81 7.39 3.15 1.03
N THR A 82 7.58 3.42 -0.25
CA THR A 82 7.29 2.46 -1.33
C THR A 82 8.21 1.24 -1.22
N SER A 83 9.47 1.41 -0.77
CA SER A 83 10.38 0.29 -0.52
C SER A 83 9.87 -0.60 0.62
N LEU A 84 9.45 -0.02 1.74
CA LEU A 84 8.85 -0.77 2.85
C LEU A 84 7.55 -1.47 2.41
N LEU A 85 6.69 -0.81 1.64
CA LEU A 85 5.48 -1.41 1.08
C LEU A 85 5.81 -2.59 0.14
N ASN A 86 6.84 -2.47 -0.70
CA ASN A 86 7.32 -3.56 -1.56
C ASN A 86 7.77 -4.77 -0.74
N ARG A 87 8.54 -4.54 0.32
CA ARG A 87 9.01 -5.60 1.21
C ARG A 87 7.87 -6.32 1.90
N LEU A 88 6.90 -5.56 2.42
CA LEU A 88 5.68 -6.11 3.02
C LEU A 88 4.88 -6.97 2.02
N CYS A 89 4.69 -6.48 0.79
CA CYS A 89 4.05 -7.26 -0.26
C CYS A 89 4.83 -8.54 -0.59
N ASN A 90 6.16 -8.47 -0.69
CA ASN A 90 6.99 -9.64 -0.99
C ASN A 90 6.91 -10.69 0.13
N GLN A 91 6.99 -10.27 1.39
CA GLN A 91 6.79 -11.16 2.54
C GLN A 91 5.40 -11.81 2.55
N ALA A 92 4.36 -11.04 2.24
CA ALA A 92 3.01 -11.59 2.11
C ALA A 92 2.88 -12.59 0.95
N ARG A 93 3.53 -12.35 -0.20
CA ARG A 93 3.59 -13.32 -1.31
C ARG A 93 4.27 -14.62 -0.92
N GLN A 94 5.38 -14.53 -0.19
CA GLN A 94 6.10 -15.72 0.32
C GLN A 94 5.22 -16.56 1.25
N LYS A 95 4.25 -15.95 1.93
CA LYS A 95 3.23 -16.62 2.74
C LYS A 95 2.01 -17.12 1.93
N GLY A 96 2.03 -17.00 0.60
CA GLY A 96 0.95 -17.42 -0.29
C GLY A 96 -0.23 -16.46 -0.39
N TYR A 97 -0.10 -15.23 0.10
CA TYR A 97 -1.18 -14.24 0.04
C TYR A 97 -1.29 -13.65 -1.37
N GLN A 98 -2.53 -13.41 -1.80
CA GLN A 98 -2.81 -12.65 -3.00
C GLN A 98 -2.50 -11.17 -2.73
N ILE A 99 -1.82 -10.50 -3.65
CA ILE A 99 -1.48 -9.08 -3.50
C ILE A 99 -2.12 -8.28 -4.61
N VAL A 100 -2.80 -7.20 -4.24
CA VAL A 100 -3.22 -6.16 -5.17
C VAL A 100 -2.56 -4.85 -4.79
N ARG A 101 -1.99 -4.17 -5.78
CA ARG A 101 -1.32 -2.89 -5.61
C ARG A 101 -2.02 -1.80 -6.41
N LEU A 102 -2.55 -0.79 -5.73
CA LEU A 102 -3.15 0.36 -6.38
C LEU A 102 -2.31 1.59 -6.11
N ASN A 103 -2.06 2.39 -7.12
CA ASN A 103 -1.38 3.67 -6.98
C ASN A 103 -2.35 4.79 -7.29
N LEU A 104 -2.73 5.58 -6.29
CA LEU A 104 -3.72 6.64 -6.48
C LEU A 104 -3.22 7.76 -7.41
N ARG A 105 -1.92 7.79 -7.75
CA ARG A 105 -1.37 8.71 -8.76
C ARG A 105 -1.75 8.35 -10.19
N GLU A 106 -2.18 7.12 -10.43
CA GLU A 106 -2.65 6.65 -11.75
C GLU A 106 -4.10 7.07 -12.01
N ALA A 107 -4.84 7.47 -10.96
CA ALA A 107 -6.18 7.98 -11.10
C ALA A 107 -6.17 9.43 -11.56
N GLU A 108 -7.05 9.76 -12.51
CA GLU A 108 -7.29 11.15 -12.90
C GLU A 108 -7.87 11.96 -11.73
N LYS A 109 -7.59 13.27 -11.72
CA LYS A 109 -8.17 14.19 -10.71
C LYS A 109 -9.70 14.16 -10.70
N THR A 110 -10.32 14.01 -11.87
CA THR A 110 -11.77 13.85 -12.05
C THR A 110 -12.29 12.63 -11.29
N THR A 111 -11.58 11.50 -11.38
CA THR A 111 -11.87 10.27 -10.65
C THR A 111 -11.68 10.43 -9.15
N LEU A 112 -10.58 11.04 -8.71
CA LEU A 112 -10.30 11.27 -7.29
C LEU A 112 -11.27 12.27 -6.63
N SER A 113 -11.85 13.17 -7.42
CA SER A 113 -12.80 14.20 -6.95
C SER A 113 -14.23 13.71 -6.77
N GLN A 114 -14.56 12.50 -7.24
CA GLN A 114 -15.92 11.96 -7.21
C GLN A 114 -15.92 10.54 -6.63
N LEU A 115 -16.56 10.35 -5.49
CA LEU A 115 -16.54 9.06 -4.79
C LEU A 115 -17.04 7.91 -5.67
N ASP A 116 -18.08 8.14 -6.47
CA ASP A 116 -18.62 7.14 -7.38
C ASP A 116 -17.56 6.62 -8.36
N LYS A 117 -16.89 7.53 -9.07
CA LYS A 117 -15.81 7.21 -10.01
C LYS A 117 -14.63 6.55 -9.30
N LEU A 118 -14.25 7.04 -8.13
CA LEU A 118 -13.16 6.48 -7.35
C LEU A 118 -13.42 5.02 -6.95
N LEU A 119 -14.61 4.73 -6.43
CA LEU A 119 -14.98 3.37 -6.03
C LEU A 119 -15.05 2.44 -7.26
N ASN A 120 -15.50 2.95 -8.40
CA ASN A 120 -15.54 2.18 -9.65
C ASN A 120 -14.11 1.86 -10.14
N TRP A 121 -13.24 2.87 -10.23
CA TRP A 121 -11.82 2.74 -10.55
C TRP A 121 -11.11 1.76 -9.62
N PHE A 122 -11.38 1.86 -8.32
CA PHE A 122 -10.85 0.96 -7.30
C PHE A 122 -11.25 -0.50 -7.54
N CYS A 123 -12.53 -0.78 -7.79
CA CYS A 123 -13.01 -2.13 -8.09
C CYS A 123 -12.43 -2.68 -9.40
N ILE A 124 -12.31 -1.85 -10.43
CA ILE A 124 -11.70 -2.24 -11.72
C ILE A 124 -10.23 -2.58 -11.52
N GLY A 125 -9.46 -1.71 -10.85
CA GLY A 125 -8.04 -1.95 -10.62
C GLY A 125 -7.76 -3.24 -9.85
N ILE A 126 -8.64 -3.59 -8.90
CA ILE A 126 -8.55 -4.86 -8.15
C ILE A 126 -8.90 -6.04 -9.04
N ARG A 127 -9.99 -5.96 -9.78
CA ARG A 127 -10.40 -7.00 -10.73
C ARG A 127 -9.27 -7.31 -11.70
N ASP A 128 -8.69 -6.28 -12.31
CA ASP A 128 -7.73 -6.47 -13.40
C ASP A 128 -6.44 -7.14 -12.94
N GLN A 129 -6.09 -7.03 -11.65
CA GLN A 129 -4.95 -7.73 -11.05
C GLN A 129 -5.29 -9.13 -10.53
N LEU A 130 -6.58 -9.44 -10.33
CA LEU A 130 -7.02 -10.73 -9.79
C LEU A 130 -7.67 -11.65 -10.82
N LYS A 131 -8.05 -11.15 -12.01
CA LYS A 131 -8.77 -11.88 -13.05
C LYS A 131 -8.06 -13.15 -13.54
N ASP A 132 -6.73 -13.20 -13.45
CA ASP A 132 -5.94 -14.37 -13.85
C ASP A 132 -5.89 -15.44 -12.74
N HIS A 133 -6.26 -15.07 -11.51
CA HIS A 133 -6.23 -15.92 -10.32
C HIS A 133 -7.65 -16.28 -9.81
N LEU A 134 -8.66 -15.53 -10.22
CA LEU A 134 -10.06 -15.66 -9.80
C LEU A 134 -10.97 -15.69 -11.02
N SER A 135 -11.99 -16.54 -10.98
CA SER A 135 -13.03 -16.63 -12.01
C SER A 135 -14.05 -15.49 -11.91
N LEU A 136 -13.59 -14.26 -12.12
CA LEU A 136 -14.42 -13.04 -12.04
C LEU A 136 -15.27 -12.88 -13.30
N THR A 137 -16.55 -13.28 -13.21
CA THR A 137 -17.46 -13.30 -14.36
C THR A 137 -18.12 -11.97 -14.65
N ALA A 138 -18.40 -11.17 -13.62
CA ALA A 138 -19.08 -9.89 -13.77
C ALA A 138 -18.12 -8.71 -13.68
N HIS A 139 -18.38 -7.68 -14.48
CA HIS A 139 -17.60 -6.45 -14.48
C HIS A 139 -18.12 -5.50 -13.39
N PRO A 140 -17.27 -4.68 -12.73
CA PRO A 140 -17.73 -3.69 -11.76
C PRO A 140 -18.85 -2.79 -12.29
N ARG A 141 -18.77 -2.39 -13.57
CA ARG A 141 -19.80 -1.58 -14.23
C ARG A 141 -21.20 -2.21 -14.18
N ASP A 142 -21.31 -3.54 -14.17
CA ASP A 142 -22.60 -4.24 -14.12
C ASP A 142 -23.25 -4.16 -12.72
N TYR A 143 -22.44 -3.87 -11.70
CA TYR A 143 -22.89 -3.68 -10.32
C TYR A 143 -23.24 -2.22 -10.00
N TRP A 144 -22.82 -1.28 -10.83
CA TRP A 144 -23.05 0.14 -10.61
C TRP A 144 -24.46 0.52 -11.07
N ASP A 145 -25.28 0.85 -10.09
CA ASP A 145 -26.69 1.19 -10.25
C ASP A 145 -26.92 2.53 -9.56
N GLU A 146 -27.41 3.52 -10.32
CA GLU A 146 -27.67 4.89 -9.85
C GLU A 146 -28.63 4.91 -8.66
N TYR A 147 -29.58 3.98 -8.59
CA TYR A 147 -30.56 3.92 -7.50
C TYR A 147 -30.01 3.25 -6.23
N ARG A 148 -29.00 2.39 -6.37
CA ARG A 148 -28.39 1.63 -5.27
C ARG A 148 -27.27 2.41 -4.58
N GLY A 149 -26.59 3.27 -5.34
CA GLY A 149 -25.48 4.09 -4.88
C GLY A 149 -24.14 3.36 -4.84
N SER A 150 -23.08 4.11 -5.11
CA SER A 150 -21.71 3.63 -5.34
C SER A 150 -21.14 2.77 -4.20
N LYS A 151 -21.38 3.13 -2.93
CA LYS A 151 -20.91 2.38 -1.76
C LYS A 151 -21.53 0.99 -1.67
N ALA A 152 -22.83 0.89 -1.95
CA ALA A 152 -23.54 -0.38 -1.91
C ALA A 152 -23.14 -1.26 -3.10
N SER A 153 -22.96 -0.68 -4.29
CA SER A 153 -22.43 -1.35 -5.47
C SER A 153 -21.02 -1.90 -5.26
N CYS A 154 -20.08 -1.08 -4.80
CA CYS A 154 -18.70 -1.49 -4.48
C CYS A 154 -18.69 -2.65 -3.46
N LYS A 155 -19.48 -2.52 -2.40
CA LYS A 155 -19.61 -3.57 -1.38
C LYS A 155 -20.16 -4.87 -1.95
N ALA A 156 -21.22 -4.82 -2.76
CA ALA A 156 -21.82 -6.01 -3.37
C ALA A 156 -20.80 -6.70 -4.29
N TYR A 157 -20.12 -5.94 -5.15
CA TYR A 157 -19.07 -6.43 -6.03
C TYR A 157 -17.97 -7.18 -5.26
N PHE A 158 -17.41 -6.55 -4.22
CA PHE A 158 -16.41 -7.18 -3.37
C PHE A 158 -16.92 -8.46 -2.70
N GLN A 159 -18.16 -8.45 -2.21
CA GLN A 159 -18.71 -9.59 -1.48
C GLN A 159 -19.00 -10.78 -2.38
N GLU A 160 -19.43 -10.54 -3.61
CA GLU A 160 -19.93 -11.57 -4.52
C GLU A 160 -18.88 -12.06 -5.51
N GLN A 161 -18.03 -11.17 -6.01
CA GLN A 161 -17.03 -11.49 -7.04
C GLN A 161 -15.67 -11.77 -6.41
N ILE A 162 -15.19 -10.91 -5.52
CA ILE A 162 -13.81 -11.03 -4.99
C ILE A 162 -13.78 -11.99 -3.79
N LEU A 163 -14.46 -11.63 -2.69
CA LEU A 163 -14.35 -12.33 -1.40
C LEU A 163 -14.95 -13.74 -1.39
N LYS A 164 -15.89 -14.06 -2.30
CA LYS A 164 -16.43 -15.43 -2.41
C LYS A 164 -15.47 -16.39 -3.10
N GLN A 165 -14.60 -15.88 -3.97
CA GLN A 165 -13.73 -16.70 -4.81
C GLN A 165 -12.31 -16.81 -4.24
N LEU A 166 -11.93 -15.92 -3.33
CA LEU A 166 -10.64 -15.96 -2.66
C LEU A 166 -10.50 -17.20 -1.75
N SER A 167 -9.61 -18.10 -2.14
CA SER A 167 -9.14 -19.21 -1.30
C SER A 167 -8.04 -18.78 -0.32
N ASN A 168 -7.22 -17.80 -0.71
CA ASN A 168 -6.11 -17.28 0.09
C ASN A 168 -6.39 -15.84 0.57
N PRO A 169 -5.73 -15.39 1.66
CA PRO A 169 -5.82 -14.01 2.11
C PRO A 169 -5.39 -13.02 1.02
N LEU A 170 -6.11 -11.89 0.93
CA LEU A 170 -5.80 -10.79 0.02
C LEU A 170 -5.19 -9.62 0.80
N VAL A 171 -4.03 -9.15 0.37
CA VAL A 171 -3.42 -7.89 0.82
C VAL A 171 -3.67 -6.82 -0.24
N LEU A 172 -4.35 -5.75 0.17
CA LEU A 172 -4.53 -4.56 -0.63
C LEU A 172 -3.51 -3.50 -0.20
N ALA A 173 -2.54 -3.24 -1.08
CA ALA A 173 -1.52 -2.22 -0.90
C ALA A 173 -1.88 -0.99 -1.73
N MET A 174 -1.99 0.17 -1.07
CA MET A 174 -2.28 1.45 -1.73
C MET A 174 -1.07 2.38 -1.59
N ASP A 175 -0.54 2.87 -2.71
CA ASP A 175 0.50 3.89 -2.76
C ASP A 175 -0.09 5.23 -3.24
N GLY A 176 0.61 6.33 -2.94
CA GLY A 176 0.20 7.67 -3.35
C GLY A 176 -1.10 8.15 -2.70
N VAL A 177 -1.48 7.60 -1.54
CA VAL A 177 -2.73 7.95 -0.84
C VAL A 177 -2.81 9.43 -0.45
N ASP A 178 -1.69 10.15 -0.44
CA ASP A 178 -1.64 11.61 -0.28
C ASP A 178 -2.37 12.37 -1.39
N TRP A 179 -2.47 11.78 -2.59
CA TRP A 179 -3.08 12.44 -3.74
C TRP A 179 -4.57 12.68 -3.60
N ILE A 180 -5.30 11.87 -2.82
CA ILE A 180 -6.74 12.04 -2.64
C ILE A 180 -7.11 13.07 -1.56
N PHE A 181 -6.17 13.44 -0.68
CA PHE A 181 -6.46 14.34 0.45
C PHE A 181 -6.94 15.76 0.08
N PRO A 182 -6.64 16.33 -1.10
CA PRO A 182 -7.30 17.57 -1.55
C PRO A 182 -8.83 17.48 -1.63
N TRP A 183 -9.39 16.28 -1.80
CA TRP A 183 -10.84 16.04 -1.82
C TRP A 183 -11.26 15.38 -0.50
N THR A 184 -11.31 16.19 0.57
CA THR A 184 -11.47 15.72 1.95
C THR A 184 -12.69 14.80 2.13
N GLU A 185 -13.87 15.23 1.66
CA GLU A 185 -15.10 14.44 1.76
C GLU A 185 -14.94 13.06 1.09
N VAL A 186 -14.46 13.03 -0.16
CA VAL A 186 -14.23 11.77 -0.89
C VAL A 186 -13.20 10.89 -0.18
N SER A 187 -12.12 11.48 0.33
CA SER A 187 -11.07 10.74 1.02
C SER A 187 -11.57 10.08 2.31
N GLU A 188 -12.35 10.81 3.12
CA GLU A 188 -12.90 10.32 4.38
C GLU A 188 -13.86 9.16 4.13
N GLU A 189 -14.76 9.31 3.16
CA GLU A 189 -15.73 8.29 2.80
C GLU A 189 -15.03 7.04 2.24
N PHE A 190 -14.08 7.21 1.32
CA PHE A 190 -13.32 6.13 0.70
C PHE A 190 -12.56 5.30 1.74
N PHE A 191 -11.74 5.93 2.59
CA PHE A 191 -10.97 5.19 3.60
C PHE A 191 -11.87 4.56 4.67
N SER A 192 -13.00 5.19 5.01
CA SER A 192 -14.02 4.58 5.86
C SER A 192 -14.54 3.27 5.24
N ASP A 193 -14.85 3.26 3.95
CA ASP A 193 -15.41 2.10 3.28
C ASP A 193 -14.38 0.98 3.08
N VAL A 194 -13.13 1.31 2.72
CA VAL A 194 -12.02 0.35 2.70
C VAL A 194 -11.80 -0.28 4.07
N ALA A 195 -11.82 0.51 5.15
CA ALA A 195 -11.68 -0.01 6.51
C ALA A 195 -12.83 -0.94 6.90
N LYS A 196 -14.06 -0.64 6.49
CA LYS A 196 -15.22 -1.54 6.70
C LYS A 196 -15.08 -2.85 5.94
N LEU A 197 -14.54 -2.83 4.71
CA LEU A 197 -14.29 -4.02 3.91
C LEU A 197 -13.24 -4.93 4.58
N ALA A 198 -12.12 -4.35 5.05
CA ALA A 198 -11.07 -5.09 5.76
C ALA A 198 -11.61 -5.85 6.99
N ARG A 199 -12.38 -5.17 7.83
CA ARG A 199 -13.00 -5.78 9.04
C ARG A 199 -13.98 -6.91 8.71
N ARG A 200 -14.70 -6.81 7.59
CA ARG A 200 -15.65 -7.85 7.17
C ARG A 200 -14.93 -9.10 6.66
N SER A 201 -13.76 -8.95 6.05
CA SER A 201 -12.90 -10.07 5.68
C SER A 201 -12.49 -10.89 6.90
N GLN A 202 -12.12 -10.22 8.01
CA GLN A 202 -11.79 -10.88 9.29
C GLN A 202 -12.95 -11.73 9.82
N LYS A 203 -14.19 -11.23 9.78
CA LYS A 203 -15.37 -11.99 10.22
C LYS A 203 -15.63 -13.24 9.39
N ARG A 204 -15.23 -13.29 8.11
CA ARG A 204 -15.37 -14.49 7.27
C ARG A 204 -14.36 -15.57 7.63
N GLN A 205 -13.13 -15.20 7.97
CA GLN A 205 -12.12 -16.17 8.38
C GLN A 205 -12.33 -16.68 9.83
N GLY A 206 -13.17 -16.01 10.63
CA GLY A 206 -13.46 -16.36 12.02
C GLY A 206 -14.82 -16.98 12.34
N LEU A 207 -15.74 -17.16 11.38
CA LEU A 207 -17.11 -17.66 11.67
C LEU A 207 -17.59 -18.70 10.63
N GLY A 208 -18.02 -19.93 10.98
CA GLY A 208 -17.99 -20.60 12.27
C GLY A 208 -18.64 -19.87 13.45
N LYS A 209 -19.89 -19.38 13.32
CA LYS A 209 -20.85 -18.96 14.39
C LYS A 209 -21.44 -17.54 14.24
N SER A 210 -22.60 -17.48 13.59
CA SER A 210 -23.77 -16.63 13.94
C SER A 210 -23.76 -15.10 13.71
N ALA A 211 -24.98 -14.58 13.61
CA ALA A 211 -25.41 -13.41 12.82
C ALA A 211 -25.75 -12.14 13.63
N VAL A 212 -26.38 -11.16 12.94
CA VAL A 212 -27.24 -10.05 13.41
C VAL A 212 -26.56 -8.67 13.64
N SER A 213 -27.40 -7.64 13.81
CA SER A 213 -27.59 -6.44 12.97
C SER A 213 -27.11 -5.11 13.59
N GLY A 214 -27.14 -4.07 12.74
CA GLY A 214 -27.70 -2.74 13.04
C GLY A 214 -27.15 -1.92 14.22
N GLY A 215 -26.61 -0.74 13.92
CA GLY A 215 -26.54 0.35 14.90
C GLY A 215 -25.29 1.23 14.84
N SER A 216 -25.46 2.45 14.35
CA SER A 216 -24.75 3.70 14.66
C SER A 216 -23.33 3.59 15.25
N LEU A 217 -22.29 3.87 14.46
CA LEU A 217 -20.89 3.62 14.87
C LEU A 217 -19.91 4.74 14.47
N ASN A 218 -20.31 6.01 14.63
CA ASN A 218 -19.38 7.15 14.54
C ASN A 218 -18.78 7.59 15.89
N ARG A 219 -19.08 6.92 17.01
CA ARG A 219 -18.57 7.32 18.35
C ARG A 219 -17.76 6.26 19.11
N ARG A 220 -17.45 5.10 18.50
CA ARG A 220 -16.80 3.96 19.19
C ARG A 220 -15.44 3.52 18.63
N LEU A 221 -14.78 4.33 17.82
CA LEU A 221 -13.43 4.03 17.32
C LEU A 221 -12.29 4.30 18.33
N ARG A 222 -12.57 4.92 19.50
CA ARG A 222 -11.58 5.14 20.57
C ARG A 222 -11.71 4.20 21.78
N GLN A 223 -12.81 3.45 21.92
CA GLN A 223 -13.07 2.60 23.10
C GLN A 223 -12.78 1.10 22.91
N MET A 224 -12.41 0.64 21.70
CA MET A 224 -12.11 -0.78 21.42
C MET A 224 -10.61 -1.08 21.23
N GLY A 225 -9.71 -0.22 21.76
CA GLY A 225 -8.28 -0.54 21.89
C GLY A 225 -7.51 -0.72 20.56
N TYR A 226 -8.03 -0.27 19.42
CA TYR A 226 -7.37 -0.43 18.12
C TYR A 226 -6.73 0.89 17.67
N GLN A 227 -5.41 1.00 17.85
CA GLN A 227 -4.59 2.04 17.23
C GLN A 227 -4.13 1.49 15.87
N PRO A 228 -4.43 2.15 14.72
CA PRO A 228 -3.71 1.83 13.50
C PRO A 228 -2.22 2.02 13.80
N VAL A 229 -1.38 1.01 13.52
CA VAL A 229 0.06 1.19 13.59
C VAL A 229 0.41 2.24 12.54
N SER A 230 0.58 3.47 13.01
CA SER A 230 1.14 4.56 12.23
C SER A 230 2.63 4.41 12.37
N VAL A 231 3.23 3.86 11.33
CA VAL A 231 4.67 3.95 11.12
C VAL A 231 4.99 5.30 10.53
#